data_AF-A0A928KSK1-F1
#
_entry.id   AF-A0A928KSK1-F1
#
_cell.length_a   1.000
_cell.length_b   1.000
_cell.length_c   1.000
_cell.angle_alpha   90.00
_cell.angle_beta   90.00
_cell.angle_gamma   90.00
#
_symmetry.space_group_name_H-M   'P 1'
#
loop_
_entity.id
_entity.type
_entity.pdbx_description
1 polymer ?
#
loop_
_entity_poly.entity_id
_entity_poly.type
_entity_poly.pdbx_seq_one_letter_code
_entity_poly.pdbx_strand_id
1 'polypeptide(L)' 'MAYIPFQTDTTEYTPESALSCGTLFADLNKPFLGGKCI' A
#
# COMPACT_ATOMS: atom_id res chain seq x y z
N MET A 1 20.56 5.00 14.70
CA MET A 1 20.25 4.04 13.62
C MET A 1 18.83 3.56 13.85
N ALA A 2 17.91 3.77 12.89
CA ALA A 2 16.56 3.27 12.99
C ALA A 2 16.49 1.91 12.29
N TYR A 3 15.86 0.93 12.94
CA TYR A 3 15.54 -0.33 12.30
C TYR A 3 14.38 -0.13 11.33
N ILE A 4 14.55 -0.56 10.08
CA ILE A 4 13.48 -0.60 9.09
C ILE A 4 13.12 -2.08 8.92
N PRO A 5 11.87 -2.48 9.21
CA PRO A 5 11.45 -3.87 9.04
C PRO A 5 11.47 -4.26 7.56
N PHE A 6 11.75 -5.53 7.30
CA PHE A 6 11.67 -6.07 5.95
C PHE A 6 10.21 -6.13 5.53
N GLN A 7 9.88 -5.64 4.32
CA GLN A 7 8.53 -5.76 3.80
C GLN A 7 8.23 -7.24 3.49
N THR A 8 7.17 -7.76 4.10
CA THR A 8 6.74 -9.16 3.94
C THR A 8 5.62 -9.33 2.92
N ASP A 9 4.97 -8.23 2.53
CA ASP A 9 3.87 -8.23 1.57
C ASP A 9 4.43 -8.50 0.17
N THR A 10 4.11 -9.66 -0.39
CA THR A 10 4.61 -10.12 -1.71
C THR A 10 3.52 -10.17 -2.77
N THR A 11 2.28 -9.78 -2.42
CA THR A 11 1.17 -9.80 -3.36
C THR A 11 1.19 -8.54 -4.22
N GLU A 12 1.77 -8.68 -5.41
CA GLU A 12 1.95 -7.58 -6.36
C GLU A 12 0.83 -7.57 -7.40
N TYR A 13 0.39 -6.38 -7.76
CA TYR A 13 -0.48 -6.14 -8.90
C TYR A 13 0.29 -6.25 -10.22
N THR A 14 -0.44 -6.43 -11.32
CA THR A 14 0.12 -6.21 -12.65
C THR A 14 0.44 -4.72 -12.85
N PRO A 15 1.34 -4.35 -13.76
CA PRO A 15 1.69 -2.94 -13.97
C PRO A 15 0.48 -2.03 -14.27
N GLU A 16 -0.50 -2.53 -15.03
CA GLU A 16 -1.70 -1.79 -15.41
C GLU A 16 -2.61 -1.55 -14.20
N SER A 17 -2.78 -2.57 -13.35
CA SER A 17 -3.59 -2.46 -12.14
C SER A 17 -2.90 -1.61 -11.07
N ALA A 18 -1.58 -1.76 -10.90
CA ALA A 18 -0.78 -0.93 -10.00
C ALA A 18 -0.86 0.56 -10.36
N LEU A 19 -0.81 0.90 -11.66
CA LEU A 19 -0.99 2.27 -12.13
C LEU A 19 -2.36 2.84 -11.73
N SER A 20 -3.42 2.02 -11.83
CA SER A 20 -4.78 2.44 -11.46
C SER A 20 -4.97 2.58 -9.95
N CYS A 21 -4.36 1.71 -9.14
CA CYS A 21 -4.51 1.70 -7.69
C CYS A 21 -3.56 2.67 -6.96
N GLY A 22 -2.48 3.12 -7.61
CA GLY A 22 -1.48 3.99 -7.00
C GLY A 22 -0.54 3.26 -6.03
N THR A 23 -0.56 1.93 -6.03
CA THR A 23 0.32 1.07 -5.24
C THR A 23 0.57 -0.22 -6.01
N LEU A 24 1.80 -0.73 -5.92
CA LEU A 24 2.18 -2.01 -6.50
C LEU A 24 1.74 -3.20 -5.63
N PHE A 25 1.63 -2.98 -4.32
CA PHE A 25 1.25 -4.02 -3.36
C PHE A 25 -0.25 -3.96 -3.09
N ALA A 26 -0.93 -5.10 -3.29
CA ALA A 26 -2.36 -5.21 -3.07
C ALA A 26 -2.73 -4.97 -1.59
N ASP A 27 -1.88 -5.43 -0.67
CA ASP A 27 -2.03 -5.26 0.78
C ASP A 27 -2.02 -3.78 1.23
N LEU A 28 -1.48 -2.88 0.41
CA LEU A 28 -1.42 -1.44 0.69
C LEU A 28 -2.58 -0.66 0.06
N ASN A 29 -3.39 -1.29 -0.80
CA ASN A 29 -4.54 -0.66 -1.46
C ASN A 29 -5.73 -0.55 -0.49
N LYS A 30 -5.59 0.32 0.51
CA LYS A 30 -6.56 0.52 1.59
C LYS A 30 -7.34 1.81 1.38
N PRO A 31 -8.64 1.85 1.74
CA PRO A 31 -9.39 3.10 1.68
C PRO A 31 -8.75 4.13 2.61
N PHE A 32 -8.64 5.37 2.15
CA PHE A 32 -8.21 6.46 3.00
C PHE A 32 -9.31 6.77 4.02
N LEU A 33 -9.15 6.26 5.25
CA LEU A 33 -10.07 6.50 6.36
C LEU A 33 -9.83 7.86 7.02
N GLY A 34 -9.35 8.85 6.26
CA GLY A 34 -9.00 10.20 6.71
C GLY A 34 -9.92 10.65 7.83
N GLY A 35 -9.39 10.63 9.06
CA GLY A 35 -10.19 10.81 10.24
C GLY A 35 -10.95 12.12 10.12
N LYS A 36 -12.28 12.06 10.18
CA LYS A 36 -13.06 13.24 10.50
C LYS A 36 -12.50 13.73 11.84
N CYS A 37 -11.83 14.88 11.86
CA CYS A 37 -11.60 15.60 13.11
C CYS A 37 -12.99 15.92 13.66
N ILE A 38 -13.45 15.11 14.61
CA ILE A 38 -14.63 15.39 15.45
C ILE A 38 -14.20 16.18 16.67
#